data_AF-A0A1F2RHZ1-F1
#
_entry.id   AF-A0A1F2RHZ1-F1
#
_cell.length_a   1.000
_cell.length_b   1.000
_cell.length_c   1.000
_cell.angle_alpha   90.00
_cell.angle_beta   90.00
_cell.angle_gamma   90.00
#
_symmetry.space_group_name_H-M   'P 1'
#
loop_
_entity.id
_entity.type
_entity.pdbx_description
1 polymer ?
#
loop_
_entity_poly.entity_id
_entity_poly.type
_entity_poly.pdbx_seq_one_letter_code
_entity_poly.pdbx_strand_id
1 'polypeptide(L)'
;MIEIRKGDILLAEADAIVNTVNCVGIMGRGIALQFRKAFPENFRVYEAACKRNDVRPGTMLVYETGLLTGPRFIINFPTKRHWKGKSRVEDIDAGLRALVNEIRDRGIRSVAVPPLGSGLGGLDWNVVRPKITRAFEELPDVQVLLFEPAGAPKPKDMARERRAPRMTPGRAVLIELMARYLAAVLDPFVSLLEIHKLMYFMQEAGENLKLKYEKGTYGPYARNLRHVLCLIEGHFITGYGDAEDQPDRAIELVPKVSELAETFIASHPDTQARFDRVGRLIHGFETPYGMELLATVHWVATHEEARSADEAIEATYRWSQRKRIFDDKQIRLAWQVLVDQGWLASAISEQPMPPHPVGPLQDIYWEKLKWEEPPDSALKGLEDVYVISDRSTVAAFIEQNRLRGLLLQARDPLNAVFGEAAVKTLTLVHDDEGFDTLFCLILVSGDMNDARLALRSFDQRWWLARSQRAAGKLNFDFELI
;
A
#
# COMPACT_ATOMS: atom_id res chain seq x y z
N MET A 1 17.22 27.25 -20.99
CA MET A 1 18.06 26.05 -21.30
C MET A 1 17.18 24.86 -21.62
N ILE A 2 17.40 24.14 -22.73
CA ILE A 2 16.61 22.93 -23.10
C ILE A 2 17.43 21.67 -22.84
N GLU A 3 16.83 20.70 -22.16
CA GLU A 3 17.45 19.44 -21.76
C GLU A 3 16.56 18.26 -22.20
N ILE A 4 17.13 17.31 -22.95
CA ILE A 4 16.38 16.16 -23.48
C ILE A 4 16.19 15.09 -22.39
N ARG A 5 14.99 14.48 -22.36
CA ARG A 5 14.57 13.48 -21.36
C ARG A 5 13.83 12.29 -21.99
N LYS A 6 13.81 11.18 -21.24
CA LYS A 6 13.08 9.94 -21.51
C LYS A 6 12.56 9.40 -20.17
N GLY A 7 11.48 8.61 -20.20
CA GLY A 7 10.76 8.15 -19.00
C GLY A 7 9.40 8.84 -18.84
N ASP A 8 8.79 8.75 -17.66
CA ASP A 8 7.52 9.43 -17.37
C ASP A 8 7.73 10.91 -17.03
N ILE A 9 6.91 11.75 -17.66
CA ILE A 9 6.86 13.20 -17.43
C ILE A 9 6.18 13.57 -16.10
N LEU A 10 5.36 12.68 -15.53
CA LEU A 10 4.78 12.87 -14.20
C LEU A 10 5.83 12.90 -13.08
N LEU A 11 7.02 12.36 -13.34
CA LEU A 11 8.17 12.35 -12.41
C LEU A 11 9.15 13.52 -12.66
N ALA A 12 8.81 14.47 -13.54
CA ALA A 12 9.69 15.58 -13.87
C ALA A 12 9.72 16.65 -12.78
N GLU A 13 10.90 16.89 -12.20
CA GLU A 13 11.14 17.97 -11.24
C GLU A 13 11.13 19.34 -11.94
N ALA A 14 9.94 19.91 -12.13
CA ALA A 14 9.70 21.21 -12.78
C ALA A 14 8.60 22.04 -12.10
N ASP A 15 8.64 23.37 -12.23
CA ASP A 15 7.58 24.27 -11.73
C ASP A 15 6.23 23.98 -12.43
N ALA A 16 6.27 23.61 -13.71
CA ALA A 16 5.11 23.25 -14.52
C ALA A 16 5.31 21.95 -15.31
N ILE A 17 4.23 21.20 -15.57
CA ILE A 17 4.23 20.08 -16.51
C ILE A 17 3.10 20.21 -17.54
N VAL A 18 3.40 19.87 -18.79
CA VAL A 18 2.45 20.00 -19.91
C VAL A 18 1.71 18.69 -20.16
N ASN A 19 0.38 18.74 -20.18
CA ASN A 19 -0.52 17.61 -20.48
C ASN A 19 -1.11 17.77 -21.89
N THR A 20 -0.94 16.79 -22.79
CA THR A 20 -1.55 16.87 -24.13
C THR A 20 -3.00 16.40 -24.10
N VAL A 21 -3.93 17.34 -24.25
CA VAL A 21 -5.38 17.10 -24.15
C VAL A 21 -6.11 17.26 -25.49
N ASN A 22 -7.42 17.01 -25.49
CA ASN A 22 -8.32 17.39 -26.57
C ASN A 22 -9.30 18.49 -26.09
N CYS A 23 -10.25 18.90 -26.93
CA CYS A 23 -11.20 19.96 -26.59
C CYS A 23 -12.57 19.44 -26.10
N VAL A 24 -12.75 18.12 -25.96
CA VAL A 24 -14.06 17.49 -25.67
C VAL A 24 -14.08 16.70 -24.35
N GLY A 25 -13.29 17.12 -23.36
CA GLY A 25 -13.39 16.65 -21.98
C GLY A 25 -12.88 15.22 -21.72
N ILE A 26 -12.44 14.48 -22.73
CA ILE A 26 -12.10 13.05 -22.57
C ILE A 26 -10.60 12.85 -22.34
N MET A 27 -10.20 12.42 -21.14
CA MET A 27 -8.85 11.90 -20.85
C MET A 27 -8.93 10.38 -20.67
N GLY A 28 -8.75 9.64 -21.77
CA GLY A 28 -9.05 8.19 -21.82
C GLY A 28 -7.93 7.26 -22.28
N ARG A 29 -6.83 7.76 -22.87
CA ARG A 29 -5.67 6.93 -23.31
C ARG A 29 -4.36 7.72 -23.26
N GLY A 30 -3.24 7.01 -23.08
CA GLY A 30 -1.88 7.57 -23.08
C GLY A 30 -1.65 8.58 -21.95
N ILE A 31 -0.72 9.51 -22.16
CA ILE A 31 -0.36 10.60 -21.24
C ILE A 31 -1.57 11.28 -20.57
N ALA A 32 -2.63 11.60 -21.33
CA ALA A 32 -3.82 12.23 -20.77
C ALA A 32 -4.51 11.36 -19.70
N LEU A 33 -4.54 10.03 -19.87
CA LEU A 33 -5.08 9.11 -18.86
C LEU A 33 -4.20 9.07 -17.61
N GLN A 34 -2.87 9.09 -17.77
CA GLN A 34 -1.92 9.16 -16.64
C GLN A 34 -2.13 10.46 -15.84
N PHE A 35 -2.25 11.60 -16.53
CA PHE A 35 -2.59 12.89 -15.91
C PHE A 35 -3.97 12.89 -15.22
N ARG A 36 -4.98 12.21 -15.77
CA ARG A 36 -6.29 12.04 -15.11
C ARG A 36 -6.20 11.20 -13.83
N LYS A 37 -5.36 10.16 -13.81
CA LYS A 37 -5.12 9.34 -12.60
C LYS A 37 -4.35 10.12 -11.53
N ALA A 38 -3.26 10.80 -11.91
CA ALA A 38 -2.43 11.57 -10.98
C ALA A 38 -3.12 12.85 -10.45
N PHE A 39 -3.91 13.52 -11.29
CA PHE A 39 -4.50 14.83 -10.98
C PHE A 39 -6.02 14.87 -11.28
N PRO A 40 -6.84 14.18 -10.47
CA PRO A 40 -8.28 14.10 -10.70
C PRO A 40 -9.00 15.46 -10.64
N GLU A 41 -8.52 16.39 -9.82
CA GLU A 41 -9.08 17.75 -9.73
C GLU A 41 -8.79 18.59 -10.98
N ASN A 42 -7.56 18.50 -11.53
CA ASN A 42 -7.23 19.05 -12.85
C ASN A 42 -8.18 18.49 -13.93
N PHE A 43 -8.47 17.19 -13.89
CA PHE A 43 -9.43 16.57 -14.82
C PHE A 43 -10.85 17.13 -14.66
N ARG A 44 -11.35 17.33 -13.43
CA ARG A 44 -12.68 17.95 -13.19
C ARG A 44 -12.75 19.38 -13.76
N VAL A 45 -11.73 20.20 -13.51
CA VAL A 45 -11.65 21.58 -14.05
C VAL A 45 -11.59 21.57 -15.58
N TYR A 46 -10.80 20.67 -16.16
CA TYR A 46 -10.71 20.46 -17.61
C TYR A 46 -12.02 20.00 -18.25
N GLU A 47 -12.74 19.06 -17.64
CA GLU A 47 -14.00 18.55 -18.20
C GLU A 47 -15.07 19.65 -18.17
N ALA A 48 -15.16 20.42 -17.09
CA ALA A 48 -16.03 21.59 -17.00
C ALA A 48 -15.66 22.69 -18.02
N ALA A 49 -14.38 22.97 -18.22
CA ALA A 49 -13.90 23.94 -19.21
C ALA A 49 -14.19 23.47 -20.66
N CYS A 50 -14.06 22.17 -20.96
CA CYS A 50 -14.47 21.61 -22.25
C CYS A 50 -15.99 21.71 -22.45
N LYS A 51 -16.81 21.45 -21.42
CA LYS A 51 -18.28 21.59 -21.48
C LYS A 51 -18.74 23.02 -21.78
N ARG A 52 -17.96 24.04 -21.39
CA ARG A 52 -18.19 25.45 -21.75
C ARG A 52 -17.60 25.87 -23.10
N ASN A 53 -16.78 25.01 -23.73
CA ASN A 53 -15.96 25.29 -24.90
C ASN A 53 -14.85 26.33 -24.65
N ASP A 54 -14.30 26.39 -23.44
CA ASP A 54 -13.15 27.27 -23.11
C ASP A 54 -11.84 26.71 -23.68
N VAL A 55 -11.71 25.37 -23.72
CA VAL A 55 -10.52 24.65 -24.16
C VAL A 55 -10.51 24.55 -25.69
N ARG A 56 -9.53 25.19 -26.35
CA ARG A 56 -9.39 25.25 -27.82
C ARG A 56 -7.91 25.23 -28.23
N PRO A 57 -7.54 24.81 -29.46
CA PRO A 57 -6.17 24.93 -29.93
C PRO A 57 -5.71 26.40 -29.90
N GLY A 58 -4.52 26.65 -29.35
CA GLY A 58 -4.04 28.01 -29.07
C GLY A 58 -4.56 28.62 -27.76
N THR A 59 -5.35 27.90 -26.96
CA THR A 59 -5.77 28.32 -25.61
C THR A 59 -5.36 27.24 -24.61
N MET A 60 -4.42 27.56 -23.72
CA MET A 60 -4.04 26.65 -22.64
C MET A 60 -5.12 26.67 -21.55
N LEU A 61 -5.29 25.55 -20.85
CA LEU A 61 -5.96 25.54 -19.56
C LEU A 61 -4.93 25.20 -18.48
N VAL A 62 -4.51 26.22 -17.73
CA VAL A 62 -3.59 26.07 -16.60
C VAL A 62 -4.37 25.79 -15.32
N TYR A 63 -3.91 24.79 -14.55
CA TYR A 63 -4.43 24.44 -13.24
C TYR A 63 -3.31 24.54 -12.20
N GLU A 64 -3.53 25.28 -11.12
CA GLU A 64 -2.60 25.34 -9.98
C GLU A 64 -2.87 24.19 -9.01
N THR A 65 -1.83 23.43 -8.67
CA THR A 65 -1.98 22.10 -8.09
C THR A 65 -2.23 22.07 -6.59
N GLY A 66 -1.87 23.13 -5.87
CA GLY A 66 -1.87 23.15 -4.40
C GLY A 66 -0.95 22.09 -3.78
N LEU A 67 0.04 21.61 -4.54
CA LEU A 67 1.08 20.69 -4.08
C LEU A 67 2.25 21.46 -3.47
N LEU A 68 2.85 20.89 -2.43
CA LEU A 68 3.94 21.50 -1.66
C LEU A 68 5.32 21.20 -2.24
N THR A 69 5.44 20.11 -3.01
CA THR A 69 6.52 19.89 -3.99
C THR A 69 5.97 20.15 -5.39
N GLY A 70 6.85 20.40 -6.36
CA GLY A 70 6.43 20.53 -7.76
C GLY A 70 5.71 19.30 -8.31
N PRO A 71 4.93 19.45 -9.39
CA PRO A 71 4.71 20.68 -10.14
C PRO A 71 3.67 21.60 -9.48
N ARG A 72 3.91 22.91 -9.54
CA ARG A 72 2.97 23.94 -9.11
C ARG A 72 1.83 24.15 -10.13
N PHE A 73 2.13 23.96 -11.42
CA PHE A 73 1.18 24.13 -12.52
C PHE A 73 1.06 22.87 -13.39
N ILE A 74 -0.17 22.56 -13.81
CA ILE A 74 -0.44 21.65 -14.93
C ILE A 74 -0.96 22.48 -16.08
N ILE A 75 -0.28 22.44 -17.22
CA ILE A 75 -0.67 23.18 -18.42
C ILE A 75 -1.31 22.19 -19.40
N ASN A 76 -2.64 22.19 -19.49
CA ASN A 76 -3.37 21.33 -20.41
C ASN A 76 -3.34 21.97 -21.82
N PHE A 77 -2.53 21.39 -22.70
CA PHE A 77 -2.24 21.83 -24.06
C PHE A 77 -3.14 21.09 -25.07
N PRO A 78 -4.08 21.76 -25.76
CA PRO A 78 -4.99 21.07 -26.69
C PRO A 78 -4.30 20.69 -28.00
N THR A 79 -3.80 19.47 -28.09
CA THR A 79 -3.15 18.93 -29.31
C THR A 79 -4.15 18.31 -30.29
N LYS A 80 -5.43 18.21 -29.92
CA LYS A 80 -6.52 17.67 -30.75
C LYS A 80 -7.82 18.43 -30.52
N ARG A 81 -8.62 18.57 -31.57
CA ARG A 81 -10.00 19.08 -31.46
C ARG A 81 -10.94 18.02 -30.88
N HIS A 82 -10.92 16.80 -31.43
CA HIS A 82 -11.65 15.63 -30.92
C HIS A 82 -10.72 14.43 -30.75
N TRP A 83 -10.92 13.59 -29.73
CA TRP A 83 -9.98 12.49 -29.38
C TRP A 83 -9.76 11.46 -30.50
N LYS A 84 -10.81 11.15 -31.28
CA LYS A 84 -10.75 10.28 -32.48
C LYS A 84 -9.94 10.88 -33.64
N GLY A 85 -9.69 12.20 -33.67
CA GLY A 85 -8.96 12.86 -34.74
C GLY A 85 -7.44 12.70 -34.63
N LYS A 86 -6.70 13.04 -35.69
CA LYS A 86 -5.25 13.28 -35.62
C LYS A 86 -4.95 14.66 -35.02
N SER A 87 -3.71 14.84 -34.55
CA SER A 87 -3.19 16.18 -34.22
C SER A 87 -2.81 16.92 -35.50
N ARG A 88 -2.73 18.26 -35.45
CA ARG A 88 -2.35 19.11 -36.58
C ARG A 88 -1.18 20.00 -36.21
N VAL A 89 -0.27 20.26 -37.15
CA VAL A 89 0.89 21.14 -36.93
C VAL A 89 0.44 22.58 -36.59
N GLU A 90 -0.61 23.08 -37.25
CA GLU A 90 -1.23 24.39 -36.96
C GLU A 90 -1.71 24.54 -35.50
N ASP A 91 -2.28 23.46 -34.93
CA ASP A 91 -2.78 23.41 -33.55
C ASP A 91 -1.59 23.42 -32.55
N ILE A 92 -0.46 22.79 -32.91
CA ILE A 92 0.78 22.81 -32.12
C ILE A 92 1.46 24.19 -32.20
N ASP A 93 1.59 24.80 -33.38
CA ASP A 93 2.21 26.13 -33.53
C ASP A 93 1.41 27.21 -32.77
N ALA A 94 0.07 27.13 -32.79
CA ALA A 94 -0.78 28.01 -32.00
C ALA A 94 -0.62 27.75 -30.48
N GLY A 95 -0.65 26.48 -30.07
CA GLY A 95 -0.50 26.10 -28.67
C GLY A 95 0.86 26.46 -28.08
N LEU A 96 1.95 26.39 -28.85
CA LEU A 96 3.30 26.74 -28.39
C LEU A 96 3.45 28.23 -28.07
N ARG A 97 2.87 29.13 -28.88
CA ARG A 97 2.85 30.57 -28.57
C ARG A 97 2.07 30.87 -27.29
N ALA A 98 0.94 30.19 -27.08
CA ALA A 98 0.15 30.33 -25.86
C ALA A 98 0.89 29.76 -24.63
N LEU A 99 1.59 28.62 -24.77
CA LEU A 99 2.42 28.02 -23.73
C LEU A 99 3.56 28.96 -23.29
N VAL A 100 4.25 29.60 -24.25
CA VAL A 100 5.31 30.57 -23.97
C VAL A 100 4.79 31.77 -23.17
N ASN A 101 3.61 32.29 -23.53
CA ASN A 101 2.98 33.39 -22.79
C ASN A 101 2.57 32.97 -21.36
N GLU A 102 1.87 31.85 -21.20
CA GLU A 102 1.47 31.34 -19.86
C GLU A 102 2.67 31.09 -18.94
N ILE A 103 3.82 30.68 -19.50
CA ILE A 103 5.07 30.51 -18.74
C ILE A 103 5.66 31.85 -18.29
N ARG A 104 5.67 32.83 -19.20
CA ARG A 104 6.15 34.20 -18.95
C ARG A 104 5.28 34.91 -17.92
N ASP A 105 3.96 34.91 -18.12
CA ASP A 105 2.97 35.64 -17.32
C ASP A 105 2.84 35.09 -15.88
N ARG A 106 3.19 33.82 -15.66
CA ARG A 106 3.17 33.15 -14.34
C ARG A 106 4.53 33.06 -13.65
N GLY A 107 5.61 33.52 -14.31
CA GLY A 107 6.97 33.42 -13.79
C GLY A 107 7.46 31.98 -13.59
N ILE A 108 7.04 31.05 -14.47
CA ILE A 108 7.44 29.64 -14.43
C ILE A 108 8.91 29.51 -14.88
N ARG A 109 9.79 28.98 -14.02
CA ARG A 109 11.24 28.90 -14.29
C ARG A 109 11.69 27.54 -14.79
N SER A 110 10.87 26.50 -14.62
CA SER A 110 11.11 25.20 -15.24
C SER A 110 9.81 24.54 -15.73
N VAL A 111 9.87 23.88 -16.89
CA VAL A 111 8.72 23.22 -17.52
C VAL A 111 9.09 21.87 -18.10
N ALA A 112 8.28 20.84 -17.84
CA ALA A 112 8.38 19.57 -18.55
C ALA A 112 7.40 19.53 -19.74
N VAL A 113 7.90 19.11 -20.90
CA VAL A 113 7.16 19.15 -22.18
C VAL A 113 7.19 17.76 -22.83
N PRO A 114 6.02 17.15 -23.10
CA PRO A 114 5.93 15.84 -23.76
C PRO A 114 6.02 15.98 -25.29
N PRO A 115 6.13 14.87 -26.04
CA PRO A 115 6.18 14.89 -27.51
C PRO A 115 4.82 15.29 -28.13
N LEU A 116 4.60 16.61 -28.26
CA LEU A 116 3.32 17.25 -28.56
C LEU A 116 2.64 16.72 -29.84
N GLY A 117 1.67 15.82 -29.67
CA GLY A 117 0.90 15.24 -30.77
C GLY A 117 1.63 14.16 -31.57
N SER A 118 2.87 13.79 -31.23
CA SER A 118 3.63 12.79 -32.01
C SER A 118 3.28 11.33 -31.69
N GLY A 119 2.73 11.04 -30.51
CA GLY A 119 2.21 9.72 -30.15
C GLY A 119 0.85 9.43 -30.81
N LEU A 120 -0.21 9.30 -30.01
CA LEU A 120 -1.58 9.07 -30.50
C LEU A 120 -2.16 10.19 -31.40
N GLY A 121 -1.43 11.29 -31.62
CA GLY A 121 -1.78 12.34 -32.59
C GLY A 121 -1.23 12.09 -34.01
N GLY A 122 -0.16 11.31 -34.16
CA GLY A 122 0.41 10.93 -35.45
C GLY A 122 1.24 12.00 -36.18
N LEU A 123 1.79 12.99 -35.46
CA LEU A 123 2.74 13.97 -36.03
C LEU A 123 4.19 13.45 -35.99
N ASP A 124 4.97 13.69 -37.04
CA ASP A 124 6.41 13.34 -37.02
C ASP A 124 7.15 14.14 -35.93
N TRP A 125 7.89 13.43 -35.07
CA TRP A 125 8.72 14.03 -34.03
C TRP A 125 9.81 14.93 -34.61
N ASN A 126 10.33 14.61 -35.80
CA ASN A 126 11.35 15.42 -36.47
C ASN A 126 10.79 16.77 -36.95
N VAL A 127 9.46 16.89 -37.11
CA VAL A 127 8.77 18.14 -37.44
C VAL A 127 8.33 18.89 -36.17
N VAL A 128 7.92 18.17 -35.13
CA VAL A 128 7.45 18.75 -33.85
C VAL A 128 8.61 19.26 -32.99
N ARG A 129 9.70 18.50 -32.84
CA ARG A 129 10.83 18.85 -31.96
C ARG A 129 11.45 20.22 -32.29
N PRO A 130 11.76 20.58 -33.56
CA PRO A 130 12.31 21.90 -33.89
C PRO A 130 11.35 23.05 -33.57
N LYS A 131 10.04 22.83 -33.65
CA LYS A 131 9.02 23.83 -33.28
C LYS A 131 9.01 24.08 -31.77
N ILE A 132 9.11 23.02 -30.97
CA ILE A 132 9.26 23.12 -29.51
C ILE A 132 10.56 23.86 -29.18
N THR A 133 11.69 23.45 -29.75
CA THR A 133 12.99 24.13 -29.53
C THR A 133 12.89 25.63 -29.80
N ARG A 134 12.39 26.01 -30.98
CA ARG A 134 12.29 27.41 -31.41
C ARG A 134 11.34 28.25 -30.54
N ALA A 135 10.25 27.68 -30.05
CA ALA A 135 9.35 28.39 -29.14
C ALA A 135 10.04 28.70 -27.79
N PHE A 136 10.90 27.82 -27.31
CA PHE A 136 11.63 28.00 -26.06
C PHE A 136 12.92 28.83 -26.17
N GLU A 137 13.33 29.22 -27.39
CA GLU A 137 14.37 30.25 -27.60
C GLU A 137 13.90 31.63 -27.10
N GLU A 138 12.58 31.88 -27.04
CA GLU A 138 11.99 33.10 -26.43
C GLU A 138 12.07 33.15 -24.88
N LEU A 139 12.57 32.08 -24.25
CA LEU A 139 12.58 31.88 -22.79
C LEU A 139 13.95 31.32 -22.32
N PRO A 140 15.06 32.05 -22.53
CA PRO A 140 16.41 31.53 -22.27
C PRO A 140 16.64 31.08 -20.83
N ASP A 141 16.08 31.80 -19.87
CA ASP A 141 16.21 31.58 -18.42
C ASP A 141 15.36 30.41 -17.89
N VAL A 142 14.46 29.85 -18.70
CA VAL A 142 13.59 28.73 -18.32
C VAL A 142 14.30 27.39 -18.58
N GLN A 143 14.29 26.48 -17.60
CA GLN A 143 14.75 25.10 -17.81
C GLN A 143 13.63 24.25 -18.43
N VAL A 144 13.85 23.74 -19.63
CA VAL A 144 12.87 22.96 -20.39
C VAL A 144 13.28 21.50 -20.41
N LEU A 145 12.53 20.64 -19.74
CA LEU A 145 12.72 19.19 -19.73
C LEU A 145 11.88 18.59 -20.88
N LEU A 146 12.51 18.39 -22.04
CA LEU A 146 11.83 17.95 -23.26
C LEU A 146 11.87 16.43 -23.41
N PHE A 147 10.73 15.78 -23.22
CA PHE A 147 10.60 14.32 -23.30
C PHE A 147 10.45 13.86 -24.76
N GLU A 148 11.27 12.88 -25.16
CA GLU A 148 11.17 12.25 -26.48
C GLU A 148 10.03 11.20 -26.55
N PRO A 149 9.47 10.91 -27.74
CA PRO A 149 8.57 9.78 -27.92
C PRO A 149 9.29 8.46 -27.64
N ALA A 150 8.64 7.58 -26.87
CA ALA A 150 9.14 6.24 -26.60
C ALA A 150 9.04 5.36 -27.87
N GLY A 151 10.08 5.41 -28.71
CA GLY A 151 10.45 4.24 -29.52
C GLY A 151 10.85 3.11 -28.58
N ALA A 152 10.34 1.89 -28.80
CA ALA A 152 10.47 0.79 -27.85
C ALA A 152 11.95 0.53 -27.49
N PRO A 153 12.38 0.72 -26.22
CA PRO A 153 13.78 0.59 -25.85
C PRO A 153 14.32 -0.82 -26.03
N LYS A 154 15.58 -0.95 -26.47
CA LYS A 154 16.27 -2.25 -26.47
C LYS A 154 16.77 -2.55 -25.05
N PRO A 155 16.57 -3.76 -24.49
CA PRO A 155 16.85 -4.03 -23.07
C PRO A 155 18.28 -3.76 -22.57
N LYS A 156 19.27 -3.69 -23.46
CA LYS A 156 20.68 -3.50 -23.08
C LYS A 156 21.01 -2.08 -22.59
N ASP A 157 20.22 -1.07 -22.96
CA ASP A 157 20.52 0.33 -22.66
C ASP A 157 19.95 0.80 -21.32
N MET A 158 19.01 0.03 -20.73
CA MET A 158 18.33 0.35 -19.47
C MET A 158 19.25 0.36 -18.24
N ALA A 159 20.44 -0.26 -18.33
CA ALA A 159 21.31 -0.55 -17.20
C ALA A 159 22.35 0.55 -16.85
N ARG A 160 22.31 1.73 -17.48
CA ARG A 160 23.39 2.74 -17.32
C ARG A 160 23.00 4.20 -17.04
N GLU A 161 21.73 4.60 -17.19
CA GLU A 161 21.34 6.03 -17.15
C GLU A 161 20.28 6.40 -16.10
N ARG A 162 20.32 5.79 -14.90
CA ARG A 162 19.61 6.34 -13.73
C ARG A 162 20.59 6.82 -12.66
N ARG A 163 20.67 8.13 -12.44
CA ARG A 163 21.23 8.68 -11.19
C ARG A 163 20.23 8.40 -10.07
N ALA A 164 20.68 7.82 -8.96
CA ALA A 164 19.80 7.55 -7.83
C ALA A 164 19.16 8.84 -7.29
N PRO A 165 17.90 8.81 -6.84
CA PRO A 165 17.27 9.92 -6.11
C PRO A 165 18.13 10.33 -4.92
N ARG A 166 18.18 11.62 -4.60
CA ARG A 166 18.83 12.07 -3.36
C ARG A 166 18.07 11.53 -2.15
N MET A 167 18.78 11.07 -1.12
CA MET A 167 18.18 10.80 0.18
C MET A 167 17.64 12.11 0.77
N THR A 168 16.48 12.04 1.42
CA THR A 168 15.80 13.16 2.10
C THR A 168 15.19 12.63 3.39
N PRO A 169 14.86 13.47 4.39
CA PRO A 169 14.30 13.00 5.66
C PRO A 169 13.10 12.06 5.47
N GLY A 170 12.09 12.45 4.68
CA GLY A 170 10.92 11.59 4.41
C GLY A 170 11.22 10.30 3.64
N ARG A 171 12.32 10.23 2.86
CA ARG A 171 12.76 9.00 2.18
C ARG A 171 13.50 8.08 3.15
N ALA A 172 14.40 8.63 3.97
CA ALA A 172 15.07 7.87 5.03
C ALA A 172 14.05 7.32 6.04
N VAL A 173 13.05 8.13 6.41
CA VAL A 173 11.93 7.73 7.29
C VAL A 173 11.13 6.56 6.72
N LEU A 174 10.74 6.61 5.45
CA LEU A 174 10.03 5.50 4.80
C LEU A 174 10.86 4.21 4.80
N ILE A 175 12.14 4.31 4.44
CA ILE A 175 13.05 3.15 4.33
C ILE A 175 13.32 2.52 5.70
N GLU A 176 13.58 3.34 6.71
CA GLU A 176 13.84 2.90 8.08
C GLU A 176 12.59 2.31 8.76
N LEU A 177 11.40 2.87 8.51
CA LEU A 177 10.13 2.27 8.95
C LEU A 177 9.93 0.88 8.34
N MET A 178 10.14 0.72 7.04
CA MET A 178 10.08 -0.58 6.38
C MET A 178 11.11 -1.55 6.94
N ALA A 179 12.37 -1.11 7.13
CA ALA A 179 13.44 -1.96 7.65
C ALA A 179 13.14 -2.48 9.07
N ARG A 180 12.65 -1.61 9.97
CA ARG A 180 12.22 -2.00 11.32
C ARG A 180 11.00 -2.91 11.32
N TYR A 181 10.04 -2.70 10.40
CA TYR A 181 8.88 -3.56 10.26
C TYR A 181 9.28 -4.98 9.86
N LEU A 182 10.05 -5.11 8.77
CA LEU A 182 10.59 -6.38 8.27
C LEU A 182 11.40 -7.13 9.35
N ALA A 183 12.20 -6.41 10.15
CA ALA A 183 12.98 -6.99 11.24
C ALA A 183 12.12 -7.54 12.39
N ALA A 184 10.89 -7.05 12.58
CA ALA A 184 9.95 -7.56 13.57
C ALA A 184 9.16 -8.78 13.04
N VAL A 185 8.66 -8.73 11.81
CA VAL A 185 7.79 -9.78 11.23
C VAL A 185 8.54 -10.96 10.60
N LEU A 186 9.82 -10.79 10.23
CA LEU A 186 10.66 -11.76 9.49
C LEU A 186 10.17 -12.11 8.07
N ASP A 187 9.21 -11.36 7.54
CA ASP A 187 8.75 -11.42 6.15
C ASP A 187 9.71 -10.62 5.22
N PRO A 188 9.79 -10.89 3.90
CA PRO A 188 10.75 -10.22 3.02
C PRO A 188 10.21 -8.94 2.36
N PHE A 189 8.92 -8.64 2.48
CA PHE A 189 8.26 -7.47 1.90
C PHE A 189 7.34 -6.76 2.91
N VAL A 190 6.92 -5.54 2.58
CA VAL A 190 5.86 -4.82 3.30
C VAL A 190 4.74 -4.52 2.31
N SER A 191 3.47 -4.69 2.69
CA SER A 191 2.36 -4.34 1.79
C SER A 191 2.19 -2.84 1.65
N LEU A 192 1.60 -2.39 0.52
CA LEU A 192 1.26 -0.99 0.30
C LEU A 192 0.33 -0.44 1.40
N LEU A 193 -0.59 -1.26 1.92
CA LEU A 193 -1.46 -0.91 3.04
C LEU A 193 -0.65 -0.58 4.29
N GLU A 194 0.28 -1.45 4.69
CA GLU A 194 1.11 -1.28 5.90
C GLU A 194 2.04 -0.07 5.76
N ILE A 195 2.66 0.13 4.59
CA ILE A 195 3.44 1.34 4.27
C ILE A 195 2.59 2.62 4.47
N HIS A 196 1.33 2.61 4.04
CA HIS A 196 0.41 3.72 4.28
C HIS A 196 0.14 3.96 5.78
N LYS A 197 0.22 2.95 6.65
CA LYS A 197 -0.03 3.08 8.10
C LYS A 197 1.22 3.47 8.88
N LEU A 198 2.37 2.90 8.53
CA LEU A 198 3.68 3.30 9.06
C LEU A 198 3.91 4.80 8.81
N MET A 199 3.66 5.27 7.58
CA MET A 199 3.80 6.69 7.22
C MET A 199 2.69 7.58 7.82
N TYR A 200 1.55 7.01 8.20
CA TYR A 200 0.47 7.73 8.91
C TYR A 200 0.92 7.99 10.35
N PHE A 201 1.19 6.93 11.12
CA PHE A 201 1.60 7.06 12.51
C PHE A 201 2.87 7.89 12.69
N MET A 202 3.81 7.87 11.74
CA MET A 202 4.98 8.73 11.78
C MET A 202 4.66 10.21 11.59
N GLN A 203 3.65 10.57 10.77
CA GLN A 203 3.16 11.94 10.68
C GLN A 203 2.39 12.36 11.94
N GLU A 204 1.56 11.47 12.49
CA GLU A 204 0.84 11.69 13.75
C GLU A 204 1.79 11.73 14.97
N ALA A 205 3.00 11.17 14.86
CA ALA A 205 4.11 11.39 15.80
C ALA A 205 4.80 12.76 15.64
N GLY A 206 4.34 13.60 14.72
CA GLY A 206 4.86 14.94 14.46
C GLY A 206 5.99 15.02 13.45
N GLU A 207 6.24 13.99 12.64
CA GLU A 207 7.22 14.06 11.56
C GLU A 207 6.64 14.85 10.36
N ASN A 208 7.45 15.71 9.75
CA ASN A 208 6.97 16.71 8.79
C ASN A 208 6.82 16.14 7.37
N LEU A 209 6.02 15.08 7.23
CA LEU A 209 5.89 14.26 6.02
C LEU A 209 4.98 14.88 4.94
N LYS A 210 4.11 15.83 5.31
CA LYS A 210 3.19 16.56 4.40
C LYS A 210 2.31 15.64 3.54
N LEU A 211 1.95 14.49 4.09
CA LEU A 211 1.00 13.54 3.53
C LEU A 211 -0.43 14.03 3.81
N LYS A 212 -1.22 14.17 2.75
CA LYS A 212 -2.62 14.61 2.83
C LYS A 212 -3.48 13.37 3.04
N TYR A 213 -3.64 12.97 4.30
CA TYR A 213 -4.46 11.83 4.68
C TYR A 213 -5.96 12.13 4.58
N GLU A 214 -6.72 11.13 4.14
CA GLU A 214 -8.18 11.12 4.03
C GLU A 214 -8.72 9.73 4.44
N LYS A 215 -10.04 9.63 4.61
CA LYS A 215 -10.71 8.33 4.80
C LYS A 215 -10.62 7.47 3.54
N GLY A 216 -9.75 6.45 3.56
CA GLY A 216 -9.74 5.37 2.57
C GLY A 216 -10.62 4.18 2.98
N THR A 217 -10.80 3.23 2.05
CA THR A 217 -11.49 1.95 2.30
C THR A 217 -10.85 1.19 3.46
N TYR A 218 -9.52 1.10 3.44
CA TYR A 218 -8.69 0.38 4.39
C TYR A 218 -8.19 1.29 5.53
N GLY A 219 -9.01 2.23 6.03
CA GLY A 219 -8.56 3.22 7.02
C GLY A 219 -7.82 4.42 6.40
N PRO A 220 -7.00 5.16 7.16
CA PRO A 220 -6.32 6.38 6.68
C PRO A 220 -5.46 6.12 5.44
N TYR A 221 -5.62 6.95 4.42
CA TYR A 221 -4.95 6.82 3.12
C TYR A 221 -4.49 8.19 2.60
N ALA A 222 -3.35 8.27 1.93
CA ALA A 222 -2.78 9.53 1.45
C ALA A 222 -2.30 9.42 0.00
N ARG A 223 -3.11 9.91 -0.96
CA ARG A 223 -2.82 9.80 -2.41
C ARG A 223 -1.44 10.33 -2.81
N ASN A 224 -0.87 11.30 -2.10
CA ASN A 224 0.45 11.85 -2.44
C ASN A 224 1.64 10.98 -1.99
N LEU A 225 1.42 9.90 -1.22
CA LEU A 225 2.49 8.92 -0.93
C LEU A 225 2.91 8.15 -2.21
N ARG A 226 1.98 7.91 -3.14
CA ARG A 226 2.25 7.33 -4.48
C ARG A 226 3.40 8.05 -5.20
N HIS A 227 3.45 9.38 -5.12
CA HIS A 227 4.53 10.14 -5.76
C HIS A 227 5.90 9.85 -5.14
N VAL A 228 5.98 9.59 -3.83
CA VAL A 228 7.22 9.17 -3.17
C VAL A 228 7.64 7.80 -3.68
N LEU A 229 6.72 6.82 -3.65
CA LEU A 229 6.97 5.44 -4.07
C LEU A 229 7.42 5.35 -5.53
N CYS A 230 6.70 5.99 -6.47
CA CYS A 230 7.12 6.08 -7.87
C CYS A 230 8.52 6.67 -8.06
N LEU A 231 8.93 7.66 -7.24
CA LEU A 231 10.24 8.30 -7.35
C LEU A 231 11.39 7.46 -6.77
N ILE A 232 11.10 6.43 -5.96
CA ILE A 232 12.11 5.58 -5.33
C ILE A 232 12.09 4.10 -5.80
N GLU A 233 11.16 3.74 -6.69
CA GLU A 233 11.04 2.44 -7.35
C GLU A 233 12.25 2.13 -8.27
N GLY A 234 12.84 0.95 -8.09
CA GLY A 234 14.08 0.54 -8.74
C GLY A 234 15.32 1.29 -8.22
N HIS A 235 15.24 1.89 -7.03
CA HIS A 235 16.34 2.63 -6.39
C HIS A 235 16.48 2.32 -4.90
N PHE A 236 15.40 2.48 -4.14
CA PHE A 236 15.34 2.20 -2.71
C PHE A 236 14.29 1.13 -2.38
N ILE A 237 13.23 1.05 -3.18
CA ILE A 237 12.27 -0.06 -3.14
C ILE A 237 12.16 -0.73 -4.51
N THR A 238 11.60 -1.94 -4.52
CA THR A 238 11.13 -2.62 -5.73
C THR A 238 9.76 -3.24 -5.49
N GLY A 239 8.94 -3.29 -6.55
CA GLY A 239 7.66 -3.99 -6.56
C GLY A 239 6.44 -3.07 -6.67
N TYR A 240 6.56 -1.76 -6.42
CA TYR A 240 5.41 -0.85 -6.46
C TYR A 240 4.85 -0.68 -7.89
N GLY A 241 5.73 -0.45 -8.87
CA GLY A 241 5.44 -0.46 -10.31
C GLY A 241 4.45 0.61 -10.83
N ASP A 242 4.01 0.42 -12.08
CA ASP A 242 3.11 1.35 -12.81
C ASP A 242 1.60 1.09 -12.55
N ALA A 243 1.26 0.00 -11.85
CA ALA A 243 -0.11 -0.48 -11.69
C ALA A 243 -0.90 0.29 -10.61
N GLU A 244 -2.17 -0.08 -10.43
CA GLU A 244 -3.11 0.59 -9.51
C GLU A 244 -2.75 0.34 -8.04
N ASP A 245 -3.22 1.19 -7.12
CA ASP A 245 -2.89 1.13 -5.68
C ASP A 245 -3.61 -0.04 -4.99
N GLN A 246 -3.07 -1.24 -5.20
CA GLN A 246 -3.52 -2.50 -4.59
C GLN A 246 -2.97 -2.60 -3.15
N PRO A 247 -3.82 -2.72 -2.12
CA PRO A 247 -3.39 -2.65 -0.71
C PRO A 247 -2.43 -3.78 -0.32
N ASP A 248 -2.65 -4.96 -0.89
CA ASP A 248 -1.94 -6.22 -0.75
C ASP A 248 -0.56 -6.24 -1.43
N ARG A 249 -0.24 -5.24 -2.27
CA ARG A 249 0.99 -5.26 -3.08
C ARG A 249 2.23 -5.27 -2.21
N ALA A 250 2.95 -6.39 -2.26
CA ALA A 250 4.30 -6.56 -1.72
C ALA A 250 5.28 -5.55 -2.31
N ILE A 251 6.01 -4.86 -1.43
CA ILE A 251 7.06 -3.89 -1.76
C ILE A 251 8.30 -4.23 -0.92
N GLU A 252 9.41 -4.49 -1.61
CA GLU A 252 10.68 -4.92 -1.03
C GLU A 252 11.66 -3.73 -0.91
N LEU A 253 12.57 -3.77 0.07
CA LEU A 253 13.71 -2.84 0.13
C LEU A 253 14.85 -3.31 -0.78
N VAL A 254 15.44 -2.38 -1.54
CA VAL A 254 16.66 -2.66 -2.30
C VAL A 254 17.82 -2.94 -1.34
N PRO A 255 18.62 -4.01 -1.53
CA PRO A 255 19.70 -4.37 -0.60
C PRO A 255 20.66 -3.22 -0.30
N LYS A 256 21.04 -3.10 0.98
CA LYS A 256 21.90 -2.05 1.56
C LYS A 256 21.33 -0.63 1.62
N VAL A 257 20.06 -0.43 1.23
CA VAL A 257 19.46 0.92 1.35
C VAL A 257 19.17 1.32 2.80
N SER A 258 18.95 0.35 3.69
CA SER A 258 18.78 0.56 5.13
C SER A 258 20.02 1.23 5.76
N GLU A 259 21.23 0.75 5.43
CA GLU A 259 22.52 1.33 5.87
C GLU A 259 22.60 2.85 5.57
N LEU A 260 22.03 3.29 4.44
CA LEU A 260 21.99 4.69 4.01
C LEU A 260 20.90 5.51 4.73
N ALA A 261 19.82 4.87 5.17
CA ALA A 261 18.76 5.51 5.95
C ALA A 261 19.16 5.63 7.42
N GLU A 262 19.67 4.57 8.04
CA GLU A 262 20.19 4.54 9.41
C GLU A 262 21.24 5.64 9.64
N THR A 263 22.22 5.74 8.75
CA THR A 263 23.24 6.81 8.75
C THR A 263 22.64 8.22 8.71
N PHE A 264 21.49 8.40 8.03
CA PHE A 264 20.78 9.67 7.98
C PHE A 264 20.02 9.93 9.30
N ILE A 265 19.30 8.93 9.82
CA ILE A 265 18.50 9.04 11.06
C ILE A 265 19.36 9.25 12.30
N ALA A 266 20.57 8.67 12.35
CA ALA A 266 21.53 8.86 13.44
C ALA A 266 21.92 10.34 13.70
N SER A 267 21.66 11.24 12.74
CA SER A 267 21.87 12.70 12.89
C SER A 267 20.61 13.50 13.28
N HIS A 268 19.45 12.84 13.48
CA HIS A 268 18.14 13.46 13.70
C HIS A 268 17.43 12.86 14.94
N PRO A 269 17.80 13.25 16.18
CA PRO A 269 17.32 12.61 17.41
C PRO A 269 15.81 12.72 17.63
N ASP A 270 15.18 13.84 17.26
CA ASP A 270 13.73 14.00 17.32
C ASP A 270 13.01 12.96 16.46
N THR A 271 13.51 12.73 15.24
CA THR A 271 12.96 11.72 14.31
C THR A 271 13.19 10.32 14.86
N GLN A 272 14.36 10.01 15.44
CA GLN A 272 14.60 8.74 16.15
C GLN A 272 13.55 8.49 17.23
N ALA A 273 13.27 9.48 18.10
CA ALA A 273 12.26 9.36 19.14
C ALA A 273 10.84 9.11 18.59
N ARG A 274 10.52 9.65 17.40
CA ARG A 274 9.26 9.37 16.68
C ARG A 274 9.19 7.93 16.18
N PHE A 275 10.25 7.40 15.54
CA PHE A 275 10.29 5.98 15.15
C PHE A 275 10.08 5.07 16.36
N ASP A 276 10.75 5.36 17.47
CA ASP A 276 10.66 4.52 18.67
C ASP A 276 9.25 4.56 19.29
N ARG A 277 8.53 5.69 19.16
CA ARG A 277 7.10 5.78 19.50
C ARG A 277 6.22 4.96 18.55
N VAL A 278 6.47 5.02 17.23
CA VAL A 278 5.72 4.24 16.22
C VAL A 278 5.97 2.73 16.38
N GLY A 279 7.23 2.32 16.57
CA GLY A 279 7.62 0.93 16.75
C GLY A 279 7.01 0.27 17.99
N ARG A 280 6.89 1.02 19.10
CA ARG A 280 6.13 0.54 20.26
C ARG A 280 4.62 0.46 19.99
N LEU A 281 4.05 1.44 19.27
CA LEU A 281 2.61 1.46 18.98
C LEU A 281 2.17 0.24 18.17
N ILE A 282 2.89 -0.08 17.10
CA ILE A 282 2.52 -1.15 16.17
C ILE A 282 2.80 -2.56 16.71
N HIS A 283 3.42 -2.69 17.89
CA HIS A 283 3.79 -3.98 18.43
C HIS A 283 2.57 -4.79 18.90
N GLY A 284 2.42 -6.01 18.39
CA GLY A 284 1.20 -6.82 18.49
C GLY A 284 0.17 -6.54 17.40
N PHE A 285 0.46 -5.61 16.48
CA PHE A 285 -0.41 -5.20 15.36
C PHE A 285 0.27 -5.33 13.99
N GLU A 286 1.45 -5.96 13.89
CA GLU A 286 2.28 -6.08 12.68
C GLU A 286 1.71 -7.06 11.64
N THR A 287 0.48 -6.82 11.21
CA THR A 287 -0.21 -7.49 10.09
C THR A 287 -1.05 -6.46 9.32
N PRO A 288 -1.45 -6.70 8.06
CA PRO A 288 -2.31 -5.76 7.33
C PRO A 288 -3.64 -5.47 8.04
N TYR A 289 -4.19 -6.48 8.74
CA TYR A 289 -5.40 -6.36 9.55
C TYR A 289 -5.18 -5.53 10.82
N GLY A 290 -4.13 -5.82 11.60
CA GLY A 290 -3.79 -5.08 12.82
C GLY A 290 -3.43 -3.62 12.54
N MET A 291 -2.63 -3.38 11.50
CA MET A 291 -2.28 -2.04 11.04
C MET A 291 -3.50 -1.26 10.53
N GLU A 292 -4.44 -1.92 9.83
CA GLU A 292 -5.71 -1.28 9.47
C GLU A 292 -6.55 -0.92 10.71
N LEU A 293 -6.75 -1.87 11.64
CA LEU A 293 -7.52 -1.69 12.87
C LEU A 293 -6.99 -0.48 13.65
N LEU A 294 -5.72 -0.51 14.03
CA LEU A 294 -5.08 0.49 14.89
C LEU A 294 -5.14 1.89 14.26
N ALA A 295 -4.88 2.00 12.95
CA ALA A 295 -4.94 3.28 12.25
C ALA A 295 -6.37 3.81 12.08
N THR A 296 -7.36 2.90 11.98
CA THR A 296 -8.79 3.27 11.94
C THR A 296 -9.23 3.83 13.29
N VAL A 297 -8.90 3.16 14.39
CA VAL A 297 -9.27 3.60 15.75
C VAL A 297 -8.58 4.91 16.13
N HIS A 298 -7.28 5.08 15.80
CA HIS A 298 -6.60 6.36 16.00
C HIS A 298 -7.27 7.49 15.21
N TRP A 299 -7.68 7.24 13.95
CA TRP A 299 -8.34 8.26 13.12
C TRP A 299 -9.70 8.69 13.68
N VAL A 300 -10.59 7.77 14.05
CA VAL A 300 -11.91 8.17 14.57
C VAL A 300 -11.81 8.97 15.88
N ALA A 301 -10.79 8.68 16.70
CA ALA A 301 -10.52 9.43 17.92
C ALA A 301 -9.94 10.83 17.66
N THR A 302 -8.94 10.95 16.77
CA THR A 302 -8.19 12.21 16.55
C THR A 302 -8.77 13.12 15.49
N HIS A 303 -9.42 12.57 14.46
CA HIS A 303 -9.94 13.29 13.29
C HIS A 303 -11.48 13.37 13.25
N GLU A 304 -12.18 12.62 14.11
CA GLU A 304 -13.65 12.66 14.26
C GLU A 304 -14.11 12.85 15.72
N GLU A 305 -13.18 13.22 16.61
CA GLU A 305 -13.41 13.53 18.03
C GLU A 305 -14.11 12.44 18.87
N ALA A 306 -14.03 11.16 18.51
CA ALA A 306 -14.53 10.08 19.38
C ALA A 306 -13.75 10.04 20.71
N ARG A 307 -14.47 10.10 21.85
CA ARG A 307 -13.89 10.33 23.19
C ARG A 307 -13.91 9.10 24.10
N SER A 308 -14.54 8.03 23.64
CA SER A 308 -14.64 6.74 24.32
C SER A 308 -14.50 5.59 23.33
N ALA A 309 -14.20 4.39 23.84
CA ALA A 309 -14.16 3.19 23.01
C ALA A 309 -15.53 2.87 22.35
N ASP A 310 -16.65 3.22 23.01
CA ASP A 310 -18.00 3.05 22.46
C ASP A 310 -18.25 4.00 21.27
N GLU A 311 -17.88 5.27 21.40
CA GLU A 311 -17.92 6.23 20.29
C GLU A 311 -16.99 5.81 19.14
N ALA A 312 -15.83 5.23 19.45
CA ALA A 312 -14.88 4.74 18.45
C ALA A 312 -15.42 3.51 17.69
N ILE A 313 -16.15 2.61 18.36
CA ILE A 313 -16.88 1.50 17.72
C ILE A 313 -17.95 2.06 16.77
N GLU A 314 -18.79 2.98 17.24
CA GLU A 314 -19.81 3.60 16.40
C GLU A 314 -19.21 4.30 15.17
N ALA A 315 -18.18 5.13 15.36
CA ALA A 315 -17.52 5.87 14.30
C ALA A 315 -16.81 4.94 13.30
N THR A 316 -16.24 3.84 13.79
CA THR A 316 -15.63 2.78 12.96
C THR A 316 -16.69 2.11 12.08
N TYR A 317 -17.83 1.67 12.62
CA TYR A 317 -18.91 1.10 11.81
C TYR A 317 -19.63 2.12 10.91
N ARG A 318 -19.63 3.40 11.30
CA ARG A 318 -20.15 4.53 10.49
C ARG A 318 -19.27 4.88 9.30
N TRP A 319 -17.98 4.52 9.33
CA TRP A 319 -17.03 4.75 8.22
C TRP A 319 -17.39 3.91 6.98
N SER A 320 -17.60 2.60 7.13
CA SER A 320 -18.16 1.74 6.07
C SER A 320 -18.62 0.40 6.64
N GLN A 321 -19.51 -0.30 5.92
CA GLN A 321 -19.96 -1.65 6.28
C GLN A 321 -18.78 -2.65 6.41
N ARG A 322 -17.72 -2.52 5.61
CA ARG A 322 -16.52 -3.38 5.71
C ARG A 322 -15.83 -3.25 7.07
N LYS A 323 -15.93 -2.12 7.78
CA LYS A 323 -15.31 -1.96 9.11
C LYS A 323 -15.88 -2.88 10.18
N ARG A 324 -16.96 -3.62 9.89
CA ARG A 324 -17.48 -4.72 10.72
C ARG A 324 -16.64 -6.02 10.67
N ILE A 325 -15.55 -6.07 9.89
CA ILE A 325 -14.51 -7.11 10.05
C ILE A 325 -13.72 -6.96 11.36
N PHE A 326 -13.83 -5.81 12.03
CA PHE A 326 -13.31 -5.56 13.37
C PHE A 326 -14.47 -5.71 14.35
N ASP A 327 -14.30 -6.50 15.40
CA ASP A 327 -15.29 -6.65 16.47
C ASP A 327 -15.10 -5.61 17.59
N ASP A 328 -16.12 -5.45 18.43
CA ASP A 328 -16.14 -4.51 19.55
C ASP A 328 -14.98 -4.73 20.55
N LYS A 329 -14.48 -5.95 20.74
CA LYS A 329 -13.36 -6.26 21.64
C LYS A 329 -12.03 -5.83 21.01
N GLN A 330 -11.85 -6.09 19.72
CA GLN A 330 -10.66 -5.69 18.97
C GLN A 330 -10.55 -4.17 18.86
N ILE A 331 -11.67 -3.47 18.64
CA ILE A 331 -11.72 -2.00 18.64
C ILE A 331 -11.41 -1.45 20.04
N ARG A 332 -11.94 -2.06 21.11
CA ARG A 332 -11.59 -1.70 22.51
C ARG A 332 -10.11 -1.95 22.83
N LEU A 333 -9.54 -3.06 22.37
CA LEU A 333 -8.11 -3.37 22.55
C LEU A 333 -7.23 -2.34 21.86
N ALA A 334 -7.51 -2.00 20.60
CA ALA A 334 -6.80 -0.97 19.86
C ALA A 334 -6.94 0.41 20.54
N TRP A 335 -8.15 0.78 21.00
CA TRP A 335 -8.38 1.99 21.78
C TRP A 335 -7.53 2.02 23.06
N GLN A 336 -7.54 0.93 23.83
CA GLN A 336 -6.80 0.82 25.09
C GLN A 336 -5.29 0.97 24.85
N VAL A 337 -4.73 0.29 23.85
CA VAL A 337 -3.31 0.43 23.46
C VAL A 337 -2.97 1.86 23.05
N LEU A 338 -3.86 2.54 22.33
CA LEU A 338 -3.67 3.95 21.94
C LEU A 338 -3.74 4.93 23.12
N VAL A 339 -4.50 4.61 24.17
CA VAL A 339 -4.51 5.37 25.44
C VAL A 339 -3.24 5.08 26.25
N ASP A 340 -2.92 3.81 26.49
CA ASP A 340 -1.79 3.39 27.34
C ASP A 340 -0.43 3.82 26.78
N GLN A 341 -0.29 3.86 25.45
CA GLN A 341 0.92 4.37 24.78
C GLN A 341 0.91 5.90 24.56
N GLY A 342 -0.07 6.63 25.11
CA GLY A 342 -0.13 8.08 25.04
C GLY A 342 -0.28 8.64 23.62
N TRP A 343 -1.08 7.99 22.78
CA TRP A 343 -1.51 8.51 21.47
C TRP A 343 -2.85 9.23 21.55
N LEU A 344 -3.72 8.81 22.46
CA LEU A 344 -4.98 9.51 22.77
C LEU A 344 -4.90 10.21 24.13
N ALA A 345 -5.59 11.34 24.26
CA ALA A 345 -5.73 12.03 25.53
C ALA A 345 -6.73 11.27 26.42
N SER A 346 -6.28 10.81 27.60
CA SER A 346 -7.15 10.15 28.57
C SER A 346 -8.17 11.14 29.15
N ALA A 347 -9.46 10.84 29.00
CA ALA A 347 -10.50 11.46 29.80
C ALA A 347 -10.42 10.87 31.22
N ILE A 348 -9.84 11.64 32.16
CA ILE A 348 -9.55 11.18 33.52
C ILE A 348 -10.83 10.73 34.23
N SER A 349 -10.91 9.44 34.55
CA SER A 349 -11.88 8.83 35.45
C SER A 349 -11.13 7.94 36.43
N GLU A 350 -10.85 8.47 37.64
CA GLU A 350 -10.13 7.75 38.67
C GLU A 350 -11.01 6.65 39.30
N GLN A 351 -10.83 5.40 38.86
CA GLN A 351 -11.16 4.22 39.68
C GLN A 351 -10.05 3.15 39.57
N PRO A 352 -9.49 2.66 40.69
CA PRO A 352 -8.50 1.60 40.67
C PRO A 352 -9.15 0.24 40.40
N MET A 353 -8.62 -0.51 39.44
CA MET A 353 -9.03 -1.90 39.17
C MET A 353 -8.71 -2.82 40.36
N PRO A 354 -9.64 -3.67 40.83
CA PRO A 354 -9.37 -4.69 41.83
C PRO A 354 -8.63 -5.90 41.22
N PRO A 355 -7.76 -6.60 41.99
CA PRO A 355 -7.10 -7.80 41.52
C PRO A 355 -8.02 -9.03 41.63
N HIS A 356 -8.10 -9.84 40.56
CA HIS A 356 -8.84 -11.12 40.58
C HIS A 356 -8.09 -12.26 39.86
N PRO A 357 -8.40 -13.53 40.18
CA PRO A 357 -7.37 -14.56 40.30
C PRO A 357 -7.58 -15.80 39.40
N VAL A 358 -6.63 -16.75 39.49
CA VAL A 358 -6.65 -18.04 38.78
C VAL A 358 -7.56 -19.06 39.48
N GLY A 359 -8.41 -19.77 38.73
CA GLY A 359 -9.25 -20.87 39.23
C GLY A 359 -10.06 -21.58 38.10
N PRO A 360 -10.12 -22.93 38.02
CA PRO A 360 -10.65 -23.65 36.85
C PRO A 360 -11.99 -24.39 37.08
N LEU A 361 -12.59 -24.98 36.03
CA LEU A 361 -13.49 -26.15 36.09
C LEU A 361 -13.69 -26.84 34.72
N GLN A 362 -14.39 -27.99 34.69
CA GLN A 362 -14.40 -28.99 33.59
C GLN A 362 -15.82 -29.40 33.11
N ASP A 363 -15.87 -30.03 31.92
CA ASP A 363 -16.80 -31.06 31.38
C ASP A 363 -18.34 -30.87 31.37
N ILE A 364 -18.99 -31.22 30.24
CA ILE A 364 -19.89 -32.40 30.10
C ILE A 364 -20.46 -32.55 28.64
N TYR A 365 -20.89 -33.79 28.31
CA TYR A 365 -21.04 -34.43 27.00
C TYR A 365 -22.43 -34.36 26.28
N TRP A 366 -22.42 -34.17 24.94
CA TRP A 366 -23.23 -34.79 23.82
C TRP A 366 -24.79 -34.94 23.94
N GLU A 367 -25.62 -35.44 22.99
CA GLU A 367 -25.56 -36.11 21.65
C GLU A 367 -26.94 -35.86 20.90
N LYS A 368 -27.40 -36.34 19.71
CA LYS A 368 -27.05 -37.29 18.60
C LYS A 368 -27.98 -37.01 17.36
N LEU A 369 -27.83 -37.80 16.27
CA LEU A 369 -28.69 -37.98 15.05
C LEU A 369 -28.59 -36.91 13.92
N LYS A 370 -28.54 -37.25 12.61
CA LYS A 370 -28.65 -38.55 11.87
C LYS A 370 -27.45 -38.77 10.90
N TRP A 371 -27.38 -39.97 10.30
CA TRP A 371 -26.33 -40.43 9.39
C TRP A 371 -26.69 -40.36 7.90
N GLU A 372 -25.67 -40.12 7.07
CA GLU A 372 -25.45 -40.73 5.75
C GLU A 372 -24.07 -41.45 5.79
N GLU A 373 -23.72 -42.31 4.82
CA GLU A 373 -22.39 -42.97 4.86
C GLU A 373 -21.25 -41.95 4.61
N PRO A 374 -20.19 -41.90 5.44
CA PRO A 374 -19.53 -40.63 5.72
C PRO A 374 -18.23 -40.40 4.90
N PRO A 375 -17.74 -39.14 4.83
CA PRO A 375 -16.47 -38.81 4.15
C PRO A 375 -15.19 -39.28 4.87
N ASP A 376 -15.30 -40.23 5.82
CA ASP A 376 -14.23 -40.68 6.73
C ASP A 376 -13.03 -41.37 6.02
N SER A 377 -13.14 -41.69 4.73
CA SER A 377 -12.00 -42.10 3.87
C SER A 377 -10.80 -41.16 3.98
N ALA A 378 -11.08 -39.85 4.00
CA ALA A 378 -10.08 -38.80 4.11
C ALA A 378 -9.50 -38.66 5.53
N LEU A 379 -10.28 -38.97 6.56
CA LEU A 379 -9.93 -38.80 7.97
C LEU A 379 -9.26 -40.01 8.60
N LYS A 380 -9.44 -41.21 8.03
CA LYS A 380 -8.89 -42.47 8.54
C LYS A 380 -7.38 -42.37 8.83
N GLY A 381 -7.00 -42.47 10.09
CA GLY A 381 -5.61 -42.36 10.57
C GLY A 381 -5.14 -40.94 10.93
N LEU A 382 -5.91 -39.90 10.60
CA LEU A 382 -5.71 -38.54 11.14
C LEU A 382 -6.36 -38.40 12.52
N GLU A 383 -7.48 -39.08 12.75
CA GLU A 383 -8.21 -39.07 14.03
C GLU A 383 -7.37 -39.62 15.21
N ASP A 384 -6.36 -40.44 14.93
CA ASP A 384 -5.38 -40.94 15.90
C ASP A 384 -4.31 -39.89 16.31
N VAL A 385 -4.45 -38.65 15.82
CA VAL A 385 -3.47 -37.54 15.92
C VAL A 385 -4.14 -36.19 16.14
N TYR A 386 -5.29 -35.96 15.50
CA TYR A 386 -5.96 -34.66 15.41
C TYR A 386 -7.41 -34.74 15.89
N VAL A 387 -7.80 -33.76 16.72
CA VAL A 387 -9.21 -33.39 16.93
C VAL A 387 -9.69 -32.67 15.67
N ILE A 388 -10.93 -32.89 15.24
CA ILE A 388 -11.46 -32.34 13.99
C ILE A 388 -12.78 -31.65 14.30
N SER A 389 -12.86 -30.33 14.08
CA SER A 389 -13.98 -29.50 14.56
C SER A 389 -15.27 -29.71 13.75
N ASP A 390 -15.20 -29.62 12.42
CA ASP A 390 -16.23 -30.09 11.50
C ASP A 390 -15.69 -31.25 10.66
N ARG A 391 -15.99 -32.50 11.08
CA ARG A 391 -15.55 -33.71 10.37
C ARG A 391 -15.98 -33.72 8.91
N SER A 392 -17.23 -33.34 8.63
CA SER A 392 -17.81 -33.34 7.28
C SER A 392 -17.04 -32.43 6.33
N THR A 393 -16.91 -31.15 6.71
CA THR A 393 -16.33 -30.13 5.83
C THR A 393 -14.81 -30.23 5.77
N VAL A 394 -14.15 -30.55 6.90
CA VAL A 394 -12.69 -30.80 6.92
C VAL A 394 -12.33 -32.05 6.11
N ALA A 395 -13.11 -33.14 6.16
CA ALA A 395 -12.85 -34.33 5.35
C ALA A 395 -12.90 -34.04 3.84
N ALA A 396 -13.97 -33.39 3.38
CA ALA A 396 -14.15 -33.01 1.99
C ALA A 396 -13.00 -32.12 1.49
N PHE A 397 -12.61 -31.11 2.30
CA PHE A 397 -11.50 -30.23 1.96
C PHE A 397 -10.14 -30.93 1.96
N ILE A 398 -9.87 -31.84 2.91
CA ILE A 398 -8.66 -32.65 2.97
C ILE A 398 -8.53 -33.57 1.74
N GLU A 399 -9.65 -34.13 1.26
CA GLU A 399 -9.67 -34.97 0.06
C GLU A 399 -9.46 -34.13 -1.22
N GLN A 400 -10.23 -33.05 -1.38
CA GLN A 400 -10.14 -32.12 -2.51
C GLN A 400 -8.71 -31.57 -2.69
N ASN A 401 -8.05 -31.17 -1.61
CA ASN A 401 -6.71 -30.59 -1.61
C ASN A 401 -5.60 -31.63 -1.36
N ARG A 402 -5.95 -32.92 -1.23
CA ARG A 402 -5.04 -34.07 -1.04
C ARG A 402 -4.12 -33.97 0.18
N LEU A 403 -4.53 -33.23 1.21
CA LEU A 403 -3.72 -32.86 2.38
C LEU A 403 -3.44 -34.03 3.33
N ARG A 404 -4.25 -35.11 3.28
CA ARG A 404 -4.18 -36.27 4.19
C ARG A 404 -2.76 -36.83 4.34
N GLY A 405 -2.06 -37.01 3.23
CA GLY A 405 -0.69 -37.57 3.23
C GLY A 405 0.37 -36.62 3.81
N LEU A 406 0.09 -35.31 3.89
CA LEU A 406 0.96 -34.31 4.49
C LEU A 406 0.68 -34.20 6.00
N LEU A 407 -0.60 -34.23 6.39
CA LEU A 407 -1.04 -34.25 7.79
C LEU A 407 -0.59 -35.52 8.54
N LEU A 408 -0.63 -36.69 7.90
CA LEU A 408 -0.05 -37.93 8.46
C LEU A 408 1.47 -37.81 8.68
N GLN A 409 2.18 -37.16 7.77
CA GLN A 409 3.64 -36.95 7.88
C GLN A 409 4.03 -35.87 8.92
N ALA A 410 3.07 -35.06 9.39
CA ALA A 410 3.29 -34.04 10.41
C ALA A 410 3.18 -34.57 11.86
N ARG A 411 2.61 -35.79 12.07
CA ARG A 411 2.41 -36.41 13.40
C ARG A 411 3.68 -36.38 14.25
N ASP A 412 4.72 -37.10 13.83
CA ASP A 412 5.91 -37.31 14.65
C ASP A 412 6.73 -36.01 14.83
N PRO A 413 6.87 -35.13 13.81
CA PRO A 413 7.46 -33.80 13.99
C PRO A 413 6.71 -32.90 14.98
N LEU A 414 5.36 -32.89 14.98
CA LEU A 414 4.57 -32.15 15.97
C LEU A 414 4.74 -32.76 17.37
N ASN A 415 4.69 -34.08 17.50
CA ASN A 415 4.89 -34.78 18.77
C ASN A 415 6.31 -34.57 19.33
N ALA A 416 7.33 -34.46 18.47
CA ALA A 416 8.72 -34.19 18.85
C ALA A 416 9.03 -32.69 19.12
N VAL A 417 8.00 -31.84 19.10
CA VAL A 417 8.09 -30.39 19.31
C VAL A 417 7.19 -29.95 20.47
N PHE A 418 5.90 -30.31 20.41
CA PHE A 418 4.89 -29.93 21.39
C PHE A 418 4.56 -31.06 22.39
N GLY A 419 5.10 -32.26 22.17
CA GLY A 419 4.74 -33.46 22.92
C GLY A 419 3.60 -34.26 22.28
N GLU A 420 3.59 -35.57 22.54
CA GLU A 420 2.52 -36.45 22.05
C GLU A 420 1.16 -36.11 22.66
N ALA A 421 1.13 -35.66 23.92
CA ALA A 421 -0.09 -35.28 24.64
C ALA A 421 -0.68 -33.91 24.26
N ALA A 422 0.02 -33.08 23.47
CA ALA A 422 -0.54 -31.79 23.02
C ALA A 422 -1.74 -32.04 22.10
N VAL A 423 -2.85 -31.34 22.33
CA VAL A 423 -4.06 -31.46 21.49
C VAL A 423 -3.85 -30.67 20.19
N LYS A 424 -4.23 -31.26 19.06
CA LYS A 424 -3.96 -30.74 17.71
C LYS A 424 -5.28 -30.68 16.96
N THR A 425 -5.82 -29.49 16.74
CA THR A 425 -7.18 -29.29 16.22
C THR A 425 -7.15 -28.89 14.74
N LEU A 426 -7.77 -29.68 13.88
CA LEU A 426 -8.00 -29.36 12.47
C LEU A 426 -9.33 -28.62 12.30
N THR A 427 -9.25 -27.37 11.88
CA THR A 427 -10.39 -26.48 11.64
C THR A 427 -10.27 -25.83 10.26
N LEU A 428 -11.35 -25.90 9.47
CA LEU A 428 -11.43 -25.18 8.21
C LEU A 428 -11.84 -23.73 8.48
N VAL A 429 -11.07 -22.79 7.95
CA VAL A 429 -11.38 -21.36 7.98
C VAL A 429 -11.77 -20.93 6.58
N HIS A 430 -12.96 -20.35 6.44
CA HIS A 430 -13.43 -19.71 5.21
C HIS A 430 -13.10 -18.22 5.30
N ASP A 431 -12.48 -17.64 4.27
CA ASP A 431 -12.33 -16.20 4.16
C ASP A 431 -13.45 -15.55 3.32
N ASP A 432 -13.58 -14.23 3.46
CA ASP A 432 -14.62 -13.43 2.79
C ASP A 432 -14.45 -13.38 1.25
N GLU A 433 -13.33 -13.88 0.70
CA GLU A 433 -13.07 -13.97 -0.74
C GLU A 433 -13.41 -15.35 -1.31
N GLY A 434 -13.76 -16.32 -0.47
CA GLY A 434 -14.15 -17.69 -0.85
C GLY A 434 -12.99 -18.67 -0.94
N PHE A 435 -11.86 -18.41 -0.26
CA PHE A 435 -10.72 -19.31 -0.18
C PHE A 435 -10.68 -20.07 1.16
N ASP A 436 -11.30 -21.24 1.17
CA ASP A 436 -11.20 -22.21 2.27
C ASP A 436 -9.73 -22.57 2.57
N THR A 437 -9.30 -22.50 3.84
CA THR A 437 -7.94 -22.80 4.29
C THR A 437 -7.97 -23.62 5.58
N LEU A 438 -7.28 -24.77 5.61
CA LEU A 438 -7.27 -25.65 6.78
C LEU A 438 -6.17 -25.21 7.75
N PHE A 439 -6.52 -24.98 9.02
CA PHE A 439 -5.57 -24.74 10.09
C PHE A 439 -5.45 -25.96 10.99
N CYS A 440 -4.22 -26.34 11.32
CA CYS A 440 -3.90 -27.22 12.44
C CYS A 440 -3.45 -26.35 13.62
N LEU A 441 -4.34 -26.12 14.57
CA LEU A 441 -4.08 -25.37 15.79
C LEU A 441 -3.59 -26.31 16.89
N ILE A 442 -2.35 -26.17 17.33
CA ILE A 442 -1.83 -26.92 18.48
C ILE A 442 -2.20 -26.16 19.76
N LEU A 443 -2.99 -26.77 20.63
CA LEU A 443 -3.34 -26.23 21.94
C LEU A 443 -2.16 -26.44 22.90
N VAL A 444 -1.60 -25.34 23.40
CA VAL A 444 -0.38 -25.33 24.23
C VAL A 444 -0.65 -24.63 25.56
N SER A 445 -0.57 -25.39 26.66
CA SER A 445 -0.60 -24.85 28.02
C SER A 445 0.81 -24.46 28.46
N GLY A 446 1.10 -23.17 28.66
CA GLY A 446 2.42 -22.70 29.08
C GLY A 446 2.71 -21.25 28.70
N ASP A 447 3.99 -20.88 28.65
CA ASP A 447 4.41 -19.55 28.22
C ASP A 447 4.32 -19.38 26.69
N MET A 448 3.92 -18.20 26.25
CA MET A 448 3.77 -17.85 24.84
C MET A 448 5.10 -17.93 24.07
N ASN A 449 6.25 -17.67 24.70
CA ASN A 449 7.55 -17.75 24.05
C ASN A 449 7.98 -19.20 23.85
N ASP A 450 7.70 -20.09 24.79
CA ASP A 450 7.93 -21.54 24.63
C ASP A 450 7.05 -22.11 23.50
N ALA A 451 5.77 -21.70 23.43
CA ALA A 451 4.87 -22.08 22.32
C ALA A 451 5.37 -21.57 20.95
N ARG A 452 5.86 -20.31 20.89
CA ARG A 452 6.47 -19.72 19.68
C ARG A 452 7.80 -20.37 19.30
N LEU A 453 8.64 -20.71 20.27
CA LEU A 453 9.90 -21.43 20.06
C LEU A 453 9.63 -22.85 19.56
N ALA A 454 8.63 -23.52 20.10
CA ALA A 454 8.15 -24.81 19.63
C ALA A 454 7.69 -24.71 18.17
N LEU A 455 6.72 -23.84 17.83
CA LEU A 455 6.23 -23.68 16.45
C LEU A 455 7.37 -23.35 15.47
N ARG A 456 8.20 -22.35 15.76
CA ARG A 456 9.39 -22.02 14.94
C ARG A 456 10.33 -23.21 14.76
N SER A 457 10.47 -24.07 15.77
CA SER A 457 11.30 -25.26 15.72
C SER A 457 10.68 -26.40 14.92
N PHE A 458 9.35 -26.54 14.89
CA PHE A 458 8.63 -27.38 13.93
C PHE A 458 8.80 -26.84 12.50
N ASP A 459 8.68 -25.53 12.32
CA ASP A 459 8.71 -24.90 11.01
C ASP A 459 10.04 -25.07 10.30
N GLN A 460 11.13 -24.75 11.00
CA GLN A 460 12.50 -24.88 10.49
C GLN A 460 12.90 -26.35 10.28
N ARG A 461 12.49 -27.27 11.16
CA ARG A 461 12.87 -28.69 11.05
C ARG A 461 12.02 -29.46 10.05
N TRP A 462 10.77 -29.06 9.80
CA TRP A 462 9.83 -29.86 9.01
C TRP A 462 8.91 -29.09 8.05
N TRP A 463 8.22 -28.04 8.50
CA TRP A 463 7.13 -27.45 7.71
C TRP A 463 7.60 -26.65 6.50
N LEU A 464 8.59 -25.76 6.63
CA LEU A 464 9.01 -24.86 5.55
C LEU A 464 9.51 -25.61 4.31
N ALA A 465 10.15 -26.76 4.50
CA ALA A 465 10.59 -27.64 3.40
C ALA A 465 9.44 -28.40 2.70
N ARG A 466 8.18 -28.23 3.16
CA ARG A 466 7.00 -29.01 2.74
C ARG A 466 5.76 -28.14 2.48
N SER A 467 5.69 -26.91 2.96
CA SER A 467 4.54 -26.00 2.82
C SER A 467 4.10 -25.77 1.37
N GLN A 468 5.03 -25.75 0.41
CA GLN A 468 4.69 -25.70 -1.02
C GLN A 468 3.80 -26.87 -1.48
N ARG A 469 3.86 -28.04 -0.83
CA ARG A 469 2.98 -29.19 -1.12
C ARG A 469 1.53 -28.97 -0.69
N ALA A 470 1.27 -27.97 0.14
CA ALA A 470 -0.08 -27.55 0.54
C ALA A 470 -0.61 -26.36 -0.29
N ALA A 471 0.24 -25.68 -1.08
CA ALA A 471 -0.16 -24.54 -1.91
C ALA A 471 -1.00 -23.46 -1.18
N GLY A 472 -0.66 -23.18 0.09
CA GLY A 472 -1.38 -22.22 0.94
C GLY A 472 -2.70 -22.74 1.54
N LYS A 473 -3.07 -24.01 1.32
CA LYS A 473 -4.34 -24.61 1.78
C LYS A 473 -4.27 -25.36 3.12
N LEU A 474 -3.09 -25.48 3.71
CA LEU A 474 -2.87 -25.96 5.06
C LEU A 474 -1.89 -25.02 5.76
N ASN A 475 -2.18 -24.64 7.00
CA ASN A 475 -1.26 -23.95 7.92
C ASN A 475 -1.18 -24.68 9.26
N PHE A 476 -0.11 -24.44 10.01
CA PHE A 476 0.05 -24.88 11.40
C PHE A 476 0.27 -23.63 12.26
N ASP A 477 -0.41 -23.55 13.40
CA ASP A 477 -0.27 -22.47 14.37
C ASP A 477 -0.54 -23.02 15.78
N PHE A 478 -0.44 -22.20 16.84
CA PHE A 478 -0.79 -22.60 18.19
C PHE A 478 -1.86 -21.70 18.83
N GLU A 479 -2.60 -22.26 19.79
CA GLU A 479 -3.57 -21.56 20.61
C GLU A 479 -3.23 -21.84 22.09
N LEU A 480 -3.31 -20.81 22.94
CA LEU A 480 -2.97 -20.93 24.37
C LEU A 480 -4.22 -21.28 25.18
N ILE A 481 -4.07 -22.18 26.17
CA ILE A 481 -5.13 -22.69 27.05
C ILE A 481 -4.96 -22.18 28.48
#